data_AF-F3GQ67-F1
#
_entry.id   AF-F3GQ67-F1
#
_cell.length_a   1.000
_cell.length_b   1.000
_cell.length_c   1.000
_cell.angle_alpha   90.00
_cell.angle_beta   90.00
_cell.angle_gamma   90.00
#
_symmetry.space_group_name_H-M   'P 1'
#
loop_
_entity.id
_entity.type
_entity.pdbx_description
1 polymer ?
#
loop_
_entity_poly.entity_id
_entity_poly.type
_entity_poly.pdbx_seq_one_letter_code
_entity_poly.pdbx_strand_id
1 'polypeptide(L)' 'RAGRAQLSYRQLNEQANCLAHHLIDLGVRPDQRVAICVERGLSMVIGLLAILKAG' A
#
# COMPACT_ATOMS: atom_id res chain seq x y z
N ARG A 1 17.51 5.54 -7.38
CA ARG A 1 17.78 6.67 -6.45
C ARG A 1 16.44 7.27 -6.01
N ALA A 2 15.84 6.78 -4.94
CA ALA A 2 14.73 7.50 -4.33
C ALA A 2 15.36 8.64 -3.51
N GLY A 3 15.29 9.87 -4.04
CA GLY A 3 15.53 11.07 -3.24
C GLY A 3 14.57 11.11 -2.04
N ARG A 4 14.88 11.94 -1.04
CA ARG A 4 14.14 12.05 0.23
C ARG A 4 12.69 12.48 0.00
N ALA A 5 11.83 11.56 -0.43
CA ALA A 5 10.41 11.79 -0.63
C ALA A 5 9.74 11.88 0.74
N GLN A 6 8.87 12.87 0.91
CA GLN A 6 8.14 13.12 2.13
C GLN A 6 6.65 13.17 1.79
N LEU A 7 5.85 12.48 2.60
CA LEU A 7 4.40 12.48 2.49
C LEU A 7 3.84 12.88 3.83
N SER A 8 2.80 13.70 3.81
CA SER A 8 1.93 13.84 4.98
C SER A 8 1.21 12.52 5.24
N TYR A 9 0.78 12.31 6.49
CA TYR A 9 -0.06 11.16 6.85
C TYR A 9 -1.30 11.05 5.98
N ARG A 10 -1.90 12.19 5.61
CA ARG A 10 -3.06 12.23 4.72
C ARG A 10 -2.73 11.67 3.33
N GLN A 11 -1.66 12.14 2.70
CA GLN A 11 -1.25 11.67 1.37
C GLN A 11 -0.82 10.20 1.39
N LEU A 12 -0.21 9.74 2.48
CA LEU A 12 0.11 8.33 2.67
C LEU A 12 -1.17 7.49 2.72
N ASN A 13 -2.15 7.92 3.52
CA ASN A 13 -3.42 7.23 3.67
C ASN A 13 -4.24 7.21 2.38
N GLU A 14 -4.27 8.32 1.64
CA GLU A 14 -4.96 8.42 0.34
C GLU A 14 -4.37 7.43 -0.68
N GLN A 15 -3.04 7.37 -0.81
CA GLN A 15 -2.38 6.40 -1.70
C GLN A 15 -2.61 4.95 -1.26
N ALA A 16 -2.53 4.67 0.05
CA ALA A 16 -2.80 3.35 0.58
C ALA A 16 -4.25 2.92 0.35
N ASN A 17 -5.22 3.83 0.47
CA ASN A 17 -6.63 3.56 0.18
C ASN A 17 -6.83 3.25 -1.31
N CYS A 18 -6.27 4.05 -2.21
CA CYS A 18 -6.36 3.78 -3.66
C CYS A 18 -5.81 2.39 -4.01
N LEU A 19 -4.65 2.03 -3.45
CA LEU A 19 -4.06 0.72 -3.66
C LEU A 19 -4.89 -0.40 -3.04
N ALA A 20 -5.48 -0.20 -1.85
CA ALA A 20 -6.36 -1.18 -1.22
C ALA A 20 -7.59 -1.48 -2.07
N HIS A 21 -8.23 -0.44 -2.62
CA HIS A 21 -9.35 -0.62 -3.54
C HIS A 21 -8.94 -1.38 -4.80
N HIS A 22 -7.77 -1.06 -5.37
CA HIS A 22 -7.25 -1.81 -6.51
C HIS A 22 -7.01 -3.29 -6.18
N LEU A 23 -6.49 -3.61 -5.00
CA LEU A 23 -6.32 -5.00 -4.55
C LEU A 23 -7.66 -5.73 -4.41
N ILE A 24 -8.68 -5.06 -3.85
CA ILE A 24 -10.04 -5.60 -3.76
C ILE A 24 -10.63 -5.86 -5.15
N ASP A 25 -10.44 -4.93 -6.09
CA ASP A 25 -10.90 -5.08 -7.48
C ASP A 25 -10.21 -6.24 -8.20
N LEU A 26 -8.96 -6.53 -7.84
CA LEU A 26 -8.23 -7.71 -8.31
C LEU A 26 -8.68 -9.03 -7.63
N GLY A 27 -9.60 -8.95 -6.67
CA GLY A 27 -10.20 -10.10 -6.01
C GLY A 27 -9.52 -10.52 -4.71
N VAL A 28 -8.65 -9.68 -4.13
CA VAL A 28 -8.11 -9.90 -2.78
C VAL A 28 -9.25 -9.90 -1.78
N ARG A 29 -9.28 -10.93 -0.94
CA ARG A 29 -10.24 -11.11 0.15
C ARG A 29 -9.54 -10.98 1.51
N PRO A 30 -10.30 -10.67 2.57
CA PRO A 30 -9.79 -10.75 3.93
C PRO A 30 -9.10 -12.09 4.21
N ASP A 31 -8.02 -12.04 5.00
CA ASP A 31 -7.16 -13.18 5.36
C ASP A 31 -6.38 -13.84 4.20
N GLN A 32 -6.44 -13.28 2.98
CA GLN A 32 -5.59 -13.74 1.88
C GLN A 32 -4.17 -13.19 2.00
N ARG A 33 -3.20 -14.06 1.72
CA ARG A 33 -1.78 -13.69 1.74
C ARG A 33 -1.42 -12.90 0.48
N VAL A 34 -0.96 -11.67 0.66
CA VAL A 34 -0.43 -10.80 -0.41
C VAL A 34 1.08 -10.62 -0.21
N ALA A 35 1.87 -10.97 -1.22
CA ALA A 35 3.32 -10.78 -1.19
C ALA A 35 3.70 -9.33 -1.52
N ILE A 36 4.74 -8.81 -0.86
CA ILE A 36 5.32 -7.49 -1.13
C ILE A 36 6.71 -7.67 -1.71
N CYS A 37 6.90 -7.22 -2.96
CA CYS A 37 8.18 -7.28 -3.66
C CYS A 37 8.60 -5.87 -4.10
N VAL A 38 9.03 -5.04 -3.14
CA VAL A 38 9.53 -3.69 -3.40
C VAL A 38 10.76 -3.38 -2.53
N GLU A 39 11.59 -2.45 -2.98
CA GLU A 39 12.70 -1.94 -2.16
C GLU A 39 12.19 -1.20 -0.92
N ARG A 40 13.05 -1.11 0.11
CA ARG A 40 12.75 -0.35 1.32
C ARG A 40 12.52 1.13 0.98
N GLY A 41 11.36 1.67 1.34
CA GLY A 41 11.01 3.06 1.12
C GLY A 41 9.52 3.34 1.33
N LEU A 42 9.04 4.49 0.87
CA LEU A 42 7.63 4.88 1.02
C LEU A 42 6.68 3.90 0.33
N SER A 43 7.05 3.37 -0.84
CA SER A 43 6.25 2.38 -1.56
C SER A 43 6.01 1.11 -0.74
N MET A 44 7.00 0.69 0.06
CA MET A 44 6.85 -0.46 0.97
C MET A 44 5.80 -0.16 2.05
N VAL A 45 5.84 1.04 2.65
CA VAL A 45 4.88 1.45 3.69
C VAL A 45 3.48 1.59 3.11
N ILE A 46 3.34 2.20 1.92
CA ILE A 46 2.06 2.30 1.20
C ILE A 46 1.50 0.90 0.93
N GLY A 47 2.32 -0.02 0.42
CA GLY A 47 1.91 -1.40 0.13
C GLY A 47 1.45 -2.15 1.37
N LEU A 48 2.20 -2.06 2.48
CA LEU A 48 1.81 -2.67 3.76
C LEU A 48 0.47 -2.13 4.25
N LEU A 49 0.30 -0.80 4.27
CA LEU A 49 -0.95 -0.18 4.70
C LEU A 49 -2.12 -0.55 3.78
N ALA A 50 -1.89 -0.60 2.47
CA ALA A 50 -2.92 -0.98 1.51
C ALA A 50 -3.41 -2.42 1.71
N ILE A 51 -2.49 -3.36 1.97
CA ILE A 51 -2.84 -4.75 2.28
C ILE A 51 -3.68 -4.83 3.55
N LEU A 52 -3.26 -4.15 4.63
CA LEU A 52 -4.04 -4.07 5.87
C LEU A 52 -5.43 -3.45 5.69
N LYS A 53 -5.60 -2.58 4.70
CA LYS A 53 -6.88 -1.90 4.38
C LYS A 53 -7.76 -2.70 3.42
N ALA A 54 -7.19 -3.58 2.62
CA ALA A 54 -7.92 -4.41 1.67
C ALA A 54 -8.74 -5.51 2.37
N GLY A 55 -8.39 -5.85 3.62
CA GLY A 55 -9.10 -6.83 4.44
C GLY A 55 -8.16 -7.79 5.12
#